data_AF-A0A382IGF5-F1
#
_entry.id   AF-A0A382IGF5-F1
#
_cell.length_a   1.000
_cell.length_b   1.000
_cell.length_c   1.000
_cell.angle_alpha   90.00
_cell.angle_beta   90.00
_cell.angle_gamma   90.00
#
_symmetry.space_group_name_H-M   'P 1'
#
loop_
_entity.id
_entity.type
_entity.pdbx_description
1 polymer ?
#
loop_
_entity_poly.entity_id
_entity_poly.type
_entity_poly.pdbx_seq_one_letter_code
_entity_poly.pdbx_strand_id
1 'polypeptide(L)'
;VTTVKLVAPGGGMVELLRFRSHLDVAEWQGTPCSTGLTHIALTVADIDQVCRRLADLGAEVRPVVASPDGRVRLTYCRGPEGLLVELVEEVG
;
A
#
# COMPACT_ATOMS: atom_id res chain seq x y z
N VAL A 1 19.75 2.06 13.89
CA VAL A 1 18.55 1.87 13.05
C VAL A 1 18.61 0.46 12.48
N THR A 2 17.49 -0.26 12.42
CA THR A 2 17.39 -1.51 11.67
C THR A 2 16.74 -1.19 10.33
N THR A 3 17.30 -1.74 9.25
CA THR A 3 16.90 -1.41 7.87
C THR A 3 16.58 -2.68 7.10
N VAL A 4 15.47 -2.66 6.35
CA VAL A 4 15.09 -3.72 5.41
C VAL A 4 14.74 -3.09 4.07
N LYS A 5 15.28 -3.63 2.98
CA LYS A 5 14.95 -3.20 1.62
C LYS A 5 14.07 -4.24 0.94
N LEU A 6 12.90 -3.82 0.50
CA LEU A 6 11.98 -4.61 -0.30
C LEU A 6 12.14 -4.19 -1.75
N VAL A 7 12.48 -5.13 -2.63
CA VAL A 7 12.70 -4.87 -4.05
C VAL A 7 11.62 -5.60 -4.84
N ALA A 8 10.84 -4.83 -5.61
CA ALA A 8 9.86 -5.37 -6.52
C ALA A 8 10.56 -5.99 -7.74
N PRO A 9 9.95 -6.97 -8.44
CA PRO A 9 10.53 -7.58 -9.65
C PRO A 9 10.91 -6.57 -10.74
N GLY A 10 10.20 -5.44 -10.84
CA GLY A 10 10.50 -4.33 -11.76
C GLY A 10 11.62 -3.39 -11.32
N GLY A 11 12.30 -3.67 -10.19
CA GLY A 11 13.41 -2.89 -9.68
C GLY A 11 13.04 -1.72 -8.75
N GLY A 12 11.74 -1.39 -8.63
CA GLY A 12 11.26 -0.45 -7.61
C GLY A 12 11.59 -0.95 -6.20
N MET A 13 11.94 -0.04 -5.29
CA MET A 13 12.40 -0.39 -3.94
C MET A 13 11.71 0.44 -2.87
N VAL A 14 11.30 -0.22 -1.78
CA VAL A 14 10.86 0.41 -0.53
C VAL A 14 11.84 0.05 0.57
N GLU A 15 12.33 1.05 1.31
CA GLU A 15 13.19 0.85 2.47
C GLU A 15 12.41 1.09 3.76
N LEU A 16 12.44 0.12 4.67
CA LEU A 16 11.83 0.18 5.99
C LEU A 16 12.90 0.48 7.02
N LEU A 17 12.66 1.45 7.89
CA LEU A 17 13.57 1.89 8.95
C LEU A 17 12.91 1.76 10.32
N ARG A 18 13.61 1.12 11.26
CA ARG A 18 13.20 1.07 12.68
C ARG A 18 14.25 1.71 13.57
N PHE A 19 13.88 2.83 14.20
CA PHE A 19 14.73 3.55 15.15
C PHE A 19 14.52 3.00 16.58
N ARG A 20 15.61 2.83 17.35
CA ARG A 20 15.56 2.35 18.74
C ARG A 20 15.62 3.48 19.77
N SER A 21 16.29 4.58 19.44
CA SER A 21 16.56 5.70 20.35
C SER A 21 15.76 6.96 20.04
N HIS A 22 15.10 7.01 18.88
CA HIS A 22 14.29 8.15 18.43
C HIS A 22 12.88 7.59 18.17
N LEU A 23 12.08 7.54 19.22
CA LEU A 23 10.70 7.07 19.14
C LEU A 23 9.82 8.17 18.54
N ASP A 24 8.81 7.76 17.78
CA ASP A 24 7.79 8.64 17.20
C ASP A 24 6.41 8.02 17.48
N VAL A 25 5.35 8.63 16.93
CA VAL A 25 4.02 8.04 16.91
C VAL A 25 4.04 6.63 16.33
N ALA A 26 3.25 5.73 16.90
CA ALA A 26 3.27 4.31 16.54
C ALA A 26 2.69 4.01 15.16
N GLU A 27 1.89 4.93 14.61
CA GLU A 27 1.18 4.76 13.35
C GLU A 27 1.13 6.07 12.57
N TRP A 28 1.08 5.95 11.25
CA TRP A 28 0.84 7.06 10.34
C TRP A 28 -0.60 7.56 10.47
N GLN A 29 -0.76 8.86 10.75
CA GLN A 29 -2.05 9.48 11.05
C GLN A 29 -2.63 10.31 9.89
N GLY A 30 -1.98 10.28 8.72
CA GLY A 30 -2.45 11.02 7.56
C GLY A 30 -3.71 10.42 6.93
N THR A 31 -4.24 11.15 5.96
CA THR A 31 -5.40 10.76 5.15
C THR A 31 -5.03 10.88 3.67
N PRO A 32 -5.85 10.32 2.74
CA PRO A 32 -5.61 10.49 1.30
C PRO A 32 -5.47 11.96 0.85
N CYS A 33 -6.05 12.90 1.60
CA CYS A 33 -6.06 14.33 1.26
C CYS A 33 -5.08 15.18 2.11
N SER A 34 -4.22 14.55 2.90
CA SER A 34 -3.23 15.27 3.72
C SER A 34 -2.12 15.87 2.86
N THR A 35 -1.58 17.03 3.25
CA THR A 35 -0.38 17.60 2.61
C THR A 35 0.85 16.75 2.95
N GLY A 36 1.60 16.30 1.94
CA GLY A 36 2.80 15.48 2.10
C GLY A 36 2.64 14.08 1.51
N LEU A 37 3.37 13.09 2.05
CA LEU A 37 3.21 11.68 1.66
C LEU A 37 1.87 11.15 2.15
N THR A 38 1.02 10.69 1.22
CA THR A 38 -0.33 10.18 1.55
C THR A 38 -0.47 8.67 1.42
N HIS A 39 0.20 8.04 0.45
CA HIS A 39 0.13 6.59 0.25
C HIS A 39 1.29 6.11 -0.62
N ILE A 40 1.44 4.79 -0.67
CA ILE A 40 2.29 4.10 -1.65
C ILE A 40 1.36 3.31 -2.58
N ALA A 41 1.49 3.51 -3.88
CA ALA A 41 0.77 2.75 -4.89
C ALA A 41 1.62 1.59 -5.43
N LEU A 42 1.00 0.41 -5.57
CA LEU A 42 1.62 -0.79 -6.09
C LEU A 42 0.79 -1.35 -7.24
N THR A 43 1.41 -1.48 -8.41
CA THR A 43 0.79 -2.18 -9.54
C THR A 43 0.87 -3.69 -9.34
N VAL A 44 -0.27 -4.37 -9.49
CA VAL A 44 -0.44 -5.82 -9.31
C VAL A 44 -1.05 -6.44 -10.56
N ALA A 45 -0.75 -7.72 -10.79
CA ALA A 45 -1.24 -8.44 -11.96
C ALA A 45 -2.70 -8.92 -11.83
N ASP A 46 -3.19 -9.13 -10.61
CA ASP A 46 -4.56 -9.56 -10.33
C ASP A 46 -4.98 -8.98 -8.97
N ILE A 47 -5.82 -7.94 -8.99
CA ILE A 47 -6.23 -7.25 -7.78
C ILE A 47 -7.12 -8.12 -6.90
N ASP A 48 -7.94 -9.00 -7.48
CA ASP A 48 -8.88 -9.85 -6.74
C ASP A 48 -8.13 -10.95 -5.98
N GLN A 49 -7.07 -11.51 -6.57
CA GLN A 49 -6.19 -12.45 -5.89
C GLN A 49 -5.46 -11.78 -4.72
N VAL A 50 -4.90 -10.59 -4.93
CA VAL A 50 -4.18 -9.86 -3.87
C VAL A 50 -5.14 -9.47 -2.74
N CYS A 51 -6.33 -8.96 -3.07
CA CYS A 51 -7.35 -8.61 -2.07
C CYS A 51 -7.74 -9.82 -1.20
N ARG A 52 -7.97 -10.99 -1.81
CA ARG A 52 -8.27 -12.23 -1.06
C ARG A 52 -7.14 -12.61 -0.12
N ARG A 53 -5.89 -12.60 -0.62
CA ARG A 53 -4.72 -12.91 0.20
C ARG A 53 -4.56 -11.93 1.37
N LEU A 54 -4.83 -10.65 1.15
CA LEU A 54 -4.79 -9.65 2.21
C LEU A 54 -5.89 -9.86 3.25
N ALA A 55 -7.11 -10.19 2.81
CA ALA A 55 -8.21 -10.52 3.71
C ALA A 55 -7.90 -11.77 4.56
N ASP A 56 -7.30 -12.81 3.97
CA ASP A 56 -6.86 -14.02 4.68
C ASP A 56 -5.79 -13.72 5.75
N LEU A 57 -5.01 -12.65 5.56
CA LEU A 57 -4.03 -12.15 6.53
C LEU A 57 -4.65 -11.18 7.57
N GLY A 58 -5.97 -10.96 7.51
CA GLY A 58 -6.70 -10.08 8.43
C GLY A 58 -6.66 -8.60 8.07
N ALA A 59 -6.21 -8.23 6.87
CA ALA A 59 -6.20 -6.84 6.44
C ALA A 59 -7.59 -6.38 6.00
N GLU A 60 -7.93 -5.13 6.33
CA GLU A 60 -9.13 -4.48 5.82
C GLU A 60 -8.88 -3.92 4.41
N VAL A 61 -9.57 -4.49 3.43
CA VAL A 61 -9.49 -4.08 2.04
C VAL A 61 -10.78 -3.38 1.63
N ARG A 62 -10.68 -2.20 1.00
CA ARG A 62 -11.84 -1.50 0.47
C ARG A 62 -12.38 -2.22 -0.79
N PRO A 63 -13.63 -1.97 -1.18
CA PRO A 63 -14.14 -2.49 -2.45
C PRO A 63 -13.28 -2.03 -3.63
N VAL A 64 -13.01 -2.94 -4.55
CA VAL A 64 -12.32 -2.63 -5.82
C VAL A 64 -13.25 -1.80 -6.70
N VAL A 65 -12.71 -0.74 -7.29
CA VAL A 65 -13.42 0.16 -8.21
C VAL A 65 -12.66 0.28 -9.53
N ALA A 66 -13.38 0.49 -10.62
CA ALA A 66 -12.76 0.83 -11.91
C ALA A 66 -12.53 2.34 -12.01
N SER A 67 -11.48 2.75 -12.72
CA SER A 67 -11.27 4.14 -13.09
C SER A 67 -12.37 4.64 -14.05
N PRO A 68 -12.63 5.96 -14.11
CA PRO A 68 -13.64 6.52 -15.01
C PRO A 68 -13.42 6.19 -16.50
N ASP A 69 -12.15 6.01 -16.91
CA ASP A 69 -11.78 5.63 -18.28
C ASP A 69 -11.73 4.10 -18.49
N GLY A 70 -11.99 3.31 -17.44
CA GLY A 70 -12.00 1.85 -17.47
C GLY A 70 -10.64 1.19 -17.66
N ARG A 71 -9.54 1.94 -17.64
CA ARG A 71 -8.19 1.43 -17.91
C ARG A 71 -7.51 0.79 -16.71
N VAL A 72 -7.98 1.07 -15.50
CA VAL A 72 -7.44 0.46 -14.29
C VAL A 72 -8.54 0.06 -13.33
N ARG A 73 -8.26 -0.98 -12.54
CA ARG A 73 -9.02 -1.34 -11.33
C ARG A 73 -8.15 -1.01 -10.14
N LEU A 74 -8.72 -0.43 -9.10
CA LEU A 74 -7.95 -0.04 -7.92
C LEU A 74 -8.72 -0.25 -6.62
N THR A 75 -7.97 -0.38 -5.53
CA THR A 75 -8.51 -0.33 -4.17
C THR A 75 -7.47 0.22 -3.20
N TYR A 76 -7.94 0.60 -2.01
CA TYR A 76 -7.09 0.98 -0.89
C TYR A 76 -7.19 -0.07 0.22
N CYS A 77 -6.06 -0.32 0.88
CA CYS A 77 -5.99 -1.08 2.12
C CYS A 77 -5.08 -0.39 3.13
N ARG A 78 -5.17 -0.80 4.40
CA ARG A 78 -4.21 -0.38 5.43
C ARG A 78 -3.11 -1.43 5.58
N GLY A 79 -1.88 -0.98 5.41
CA GLY A 79 -0.69 -1.75 5.71
C GLY A 79 -0.28 -1.66 7.18
N PRO A 80 0.92 -2.16 7.52
CA PRO A 80 1.53 -1.96 8.83
C PRO A 80 1.57 -0.48 9.23
N GLU A 81 1.42 -0.22 10.53
CA GLU A 81 1.49 1.14 11.10
C GLU A 81 0.45 2.11 10.49
N GLY A 82 -0.69 1.59 10.03
CA GLY A 82 -1.80 2.39 9.49
C GLY A 82 -1.55 3.00 8.12
N LEU A 83 -0.40 2.73 7.49
CA LEU A 83 -0.01 3.25 6.18
C LEU A 83 -1.06 2.93 5.12
N LEU A 84 -1.42 3.94 4.34
CA LEU A 84 -2.34 3.76 3.23
C LEU A 84 -1.58 3.18 2.04
N VAL A 85 -2.08 2.06 1.52
CA VAL A 85 -1.55 1.39 0.33
C VAL A 85 -2.64 1.36 -0.72
N GLU A 86 -2.31 1.80 -1.93
CA GLU A 86 -3.16 1.66 -3.11
C GLU A 86 -2.67 0.44 -3.92
N LEU A 87 -3.60 -0.41 -4.30
CA LEU A 87 -3.36 -1.50 -5.25
C LEU A 87 -4.00 -1.13 -6.58
N VAL A 88 -3.25 -1.28 -7.66
CA VAL A 88 -3.71 -0.94 -9.01
C VAL A 88 -3.47 -2.12 -9.95
N GLU A 89 -4.50 -2.55 -10.67
CA GLU A 89 -4.40 -3.49 -11.78
C GLU A 89 -4.69 -2.72 -13.07
N GLU A 90 -3.74 -2.78 -14.02
CA GLU A 90 -3.94 -2.22 -15.35
C GLU A 90 -4.82 -3.17 -16.18
N VAL A 91 -5.93 -2.64 -16.68
CA VAL A 91 -6.86 -3.35 -17.56
C VAL A 91 -6.42 -3.09 -19.00
N GLY A 92 -5.75 -4.08 -19.57
CA GLY A 92 -5.33 -4.10 -20.98
C GLY A 92 -6.48 -4.34 -21.95
#